data_AF-A0A356TEA6-F1
#
_entry.id   AF-A0A356TEA6-F1
#
_cell.length_a   1.000
_cell.length_b   1.000
_cell.length_c   1.000
_cell.angle_alpha   90.00
_cell.angle_beta   90.00
_cell.angle_gamma   90.00
#
_symmetry.space_group_name_H-M   'P 1'
#
loop_
_entity.id
_entity.type
_entity.pdbx_description
1 polymer ?
#
loop_
_entity_poly.entity_id
_entity_poly.type
_entity_poly.pdbx_seq_one_letter_code
_entity_poly.pdbx_strand_id
1 'polypeptide(L)'
;MVLTLPMLAGCLERRGTAIGPNIGFGQDVSVGDFGVTRVDLLFVIDNSGSMSQEQDNLAVQIPALVRDLVSPPDHDADGEPDWAAVESLRIGIATTDVGTGSVMYPGSRCAPRGEDGALREGL
;
A
#
# COMPACT_ATOMS: atom_id res chain seq x y z
N MET A 1 16.46 65.02 40.79
CA MET A 1 16.32 63.64 40.27
C MET A 1 15.22 63.65 39.22
N VAL A 2 15.58 63.74 37.94
CA VAL A 2 14.68 63.49 36.81
C VAL A 2 15.54 62.79 35.77
N LEU A 3 15.32 61.49 35.62
CA LEU A 3 16.02 60.62 34.68
C LEU A 3 15.12 60.48 33.45
N THR A 4 15.39 61.23 32.39
CA THR A 4 14.65 61.12 31.12
C THR A 4 15.31 60.07 30.23
N LEU A 5 14.65 58.92 30.13
CA LEU A 5 15.04 57.77 29.32
C LEU A 5 14.60 57.99 27.86
N PRO A 6 15.49 57.89 26.84
CA PRO A 6 15.06 57.98 25.46
C PRO A 6 14.44 56.66 25.02
N MET A 7 13.15 56.66 24.65
CA MET A 7 12.53 55.56 23.92
C MET A 7 13.06 55.56 22.48
N LEU A 8 13.89 54.56 22.15
CA LEU A 8 14.19 54.21 20.76
C LEU A 8 12.96 53.54 20.15
N ALA A 9 12.11 54.33 19.49
CA ALA A 9 11.06 53.81 18.61
C ALA A 9 11.70 53.37 17.28
N GLY A 10 12.11 52.11 17.19
CA GLY A 10 12.46 51.47 15.93
C GLY A 10 11.20 50.89 15.27
N CYS A 11 10.66 51.55 14.25
CA CYS A 11 9.64 50.95 13.38
C CYS A 11 10.33 50.00 12.39
N LEU A 12 10.32 48.69 12.69
CA LEU A 12 10.81 47.66 11.77
C LEU A 12 9.75 47.29 10.72
N GLU A 13 9.16 48.28 10.05
CA GLU A 13 8.15 48.02 9.02
C GLU A 13 8.83 47.82 7.66
N ARG A 14 9.07 46.57 7.30
CA ARG A 14 9.50 46.23 5.93
C ARG A 14 8.30 46.47 5.01
N ARG A 15 8.29 47.59 4.28
CA ARG A 15 7.30 47.84 3.21
C ARG A 15 7.37 46.71 2.20
N GLY A 16 6.38 45.82 2.23
CA GLY A 16 6.17 44.83 1.18
C GLY A 16 5.88 45.55 -0.13
N THR A 17 6.60 45.19 -1.19
CA THR A 17 6.26 45.60 -2.55
C THR A 17 4.93 44.95 -2.93
N ALA A 18 4.00 45.73 -3.47
CA ALA A 18 2.75 45.19 -3.98
C ALA A 18 3.05 44.26 -5.16
N ILE A 19 2.79 42.96 -4.99
CA ILE A 19 2.75 42.03 -6.10
C ILE A 19 1.41 42.29 -6.80
N GLY A 20 1.45 42.87 -8.00
CA GLY A 20 0.25 43.04 -8.81
C GLY A 20 -0.34 41.66 -9.13
N PRO A 21 -1.63 41.41 -8.81
CA PRO A 21 -2.25 40.15 -9.20
C PRO A 21 -2.32 40.13 -10.73
N ASN A 22 -1.52 39.28 -11.36
CA ASN A 22 -1.84 38.86 -12.71
C ASN A 22 -3.03 37.92 -12.58
N ILE A 23 -4.17 38.32 -13.14
CA ILE A 23 -5.31 37.43 -13.35
C ILE A 23 -4.87 36.33 -14.34
N GLY A 24 -4.33 35.26 -13.79
CA GLY A 24 -4.07 34.02 -14.50
C GLY A 24 -5.33 33.18 -14.48
N PHE A 25 -5.70 32.63 -15.64
CA PHE A 25 -6.68 31.56 -15.69
C PHE A 25 -6.02 30.31 -15.12
N GLY A 26 -6.38 29.96 -13.89
CA GLY A 26 -6.12 28.62 -13.38
C GLY A 26 -7.13 27.67 -14.03
N GLN A 27 -6.66 26.79 -14.91
CA GLN A 27 -7.42 25.58 -15.19
C GLN A 27 -7.09 24.60 -14.07
N ASP A 28 -8.11 24.25 -13.30
CA ASP A 28 -8.04 23.06 -12.48
C ASP A 28 -8.15 21.86 -13.44
N VAL A 29 -6.99 21.36 -13.86
CA VAL A 29 -6.93 20.08 -14.55
C VAL A 29 -6.93 19.06 -13.43
N SER A 30 -8.09 18.41 -13.21
CA SER A 30 -8.09 17.14 -12.51
C SER A 30 -7.14 16.22 -13.25
N VAL A 31 -5.93 16.09 -12.72
CA VAL A 31 -5.05 15.00 -13.03
C VAL A 31 -5.83 13.79 -12.54
N GLY A 32 -6.44 13.04 -13.46
CA GLY A 32 -7.22 11.87 -13.11
C GLY A 32 -6.41 11.02 -12.15
N ASP A 33 -7.06 10.48 -11.11
CA ASP A 33 -6.43 9.50 -10.24
C ASP A 33 -5.86 8.43 -11.16
N PHE A 34 -4.54 8.46 -11.37
CA PHE A 34 -3.86 7.44 -12.14
C PHE A 34 -3.80 6.25 -11.20
N GLY A 35 -4.96 5.60 -11.04
CA GLY A 35 -5.09 4.33 -10.39
C GLY A 35 -3.94 3.44 -10.79
N VAL A 36 -3.45 2.64 -9.86
CA VAL A 36 -2.36 1.71 -10.17
C VAL A 36 -2.90 0.66 -11.15
N THR A 37 -2.73 0.93 -12.45
CA THR A 37 -3.27 0.09 -13.52
C THR A 37 -2.53 -1.24 -13.64
N ARG A 38 -1.32 -1.35 -13.08
CA ARG A 38 -0.52 -2.58 -13.12
C ARG A 38 0.06 -2.92 -11.74
N VAL A 39 -0.33 -4.06 -11.20
CA VAL A 39 0.05 -4.53 -9.86
C VAL A 39 0.56 -5.97 -9.91
N ASP A 40 1.65 -6.22 -9.18
CA ASP A 40 2.14 -7.57 -8.91
C ASP A 40 1.99 -7.86 -7.41
N LEU A 41 1.25 -8.91 -7.05
CA LEU A 41 1.13 -9.38 -5.67
C LEU A 41 1.85 -10.72 -5.49
N LEU A 42 2.73 -10.80 -4.50
CA LEU A 42 3.36 -12.04 -4.06
C LEU A 42 2.84 -12.43 -2.68
N PHE A 43 2.12 -13.54 -2.60
CA PHE A 43 1.74 -14.17 -1.33
C PHE A 43 2.83 -15.13 -0.89
N VAL A 44 3.44 -14.86 0.26
CA VAL A 44 4.34 -15.81 0.94
C VAL A 44 3.58 -16.40 2.11
N ILE A 45 3.19 -17.67 1.99
CA ILE A 45 2.26 -18.34 2.91
C ILE A 45 3.02 -19.36 3.76
N ASP A 46 2.88 -19.27 5.08
CA ASP A 46 3.30 -20.37 5.95
C ASP A 46 2.31 -21.54 5.81
N ASN A 47 2.82 -22.67 5.33
CA ASN A 47 2.07 -23.91 5.13
C ASN A 47 2.24 -24.89 6.31
N SER A 48 2.77 -24.43 7.45
CA SER A 48 2.87 -25.22 8.67
C SER A 48 1.50 -25.76 9.11
N GLY A 49 1.50 -26.91 9.78
CA GLY A 49 0.26 -27.55 10.22
C GLY A 49 -0.57 -26.69 11.19
N SER A 50 0.05 -25.74 11.90
CA SER A 50 -0.65 -24.76 12.74
C SER A 50 -1.44 -23.71 11.95
N MET A 51 -1.15 -23.55 10.67
CA MET A 51 -1.79 -22.59 9.77
C MET A 51 -2.88 -23.23 8.91
N SER A 52 -3.31 -24.46 9.20
CA SER A 52 -4.26 -25.18 8.33
C SER A 52 -5.60 -24.45 8.23
N GLN A 53 -6.11 -23.93 9.34
CA GLN A 53 -7.39 -23.22 9.37
C GLN A 53 -7.30 -21.87 8.65
N GLU A 54 -6.15 -21.21 8.76
CA GLU A 54 -5.84 -19.96 8.08
C GLU A 54 -5.74 -20.18 6.56
N GLN A 55 -5.14 -21.29 6.11
CA GLN A 55 -5.09 -21.65 4.70
C GLN A 55 -6.50 -21.86 4.10
N ASP A 56 -7.41 -22.50 4.84
CA ASP A 56 -8.81 -22.61 4.42
C ASP A 56 -9.47 -21.24 4.27
N ASN A 57 -9.19 -20.31 5.19
CA ASN A 57 -9.68 -18.94 5.09
C ASN A 57 -9.04 -18.17 3.92
N LEU A 58 -7.73 -18.30 3.71
CA LEU A 58 -7.02 -17.65 2.60
C LEU A 58 -7.55 -18.12 1.24
N ALA A 59 -7.90 -19.41 1.11
CA ALA A 59 -8.49 -19.96 -0.11
C ALA A 59 -9.83 -19.30 -0.48
N VAL A 60 -10.55 -18.76 0.50
CA VAL A 60 -11.81 -18.01 0.28
C VAL A 60 -11.55 -16.51 0.08
N GLN A 61 -10.64 -15.93 0.89
CA GLN A 61 -10.44 -14.49 0.96
C GLN A 61 -9.56 -13.94 -0.17
N ILE A 62 -8.53 -14.68 -0.62
CA ILE A 62 -7.68 -14.21 -1.73
C ILE A 62 -8.51 -13.98 -3.00
N PRO A 63 -9.42 -14.88 -3.42
CA PRO A 63 -10.31 -14.60 -4.54
C PRO A 63 -11.27 -13.43 -4.32
N ALA A 64 -11.65 -13.10 -3.08
CA ALA A 64 -12.46 -11.91 -2.78
C ALA A 64 -11.63 -10.64 -2.96
N LEU A 65 -10.42 -10.60 -2.37
CA LEU A 65 -9.47 -9.50 -2.55
C LEU A 65 -9.18 -9.24 -4.04
N VAL A 66 -8.93 -10.30 -4.83
CA VAL A 66 -8.69 -10.15 -6.27
C VAL A 66 -9.89 -9.50 -6.97
N ARG A 67 -11.11 -9.90 -6.60
CA ARG A 67 -12.34 -9.31 -7.17
C ARG A 67 -12.45 -7.82 -6.83
N ASP A 68 -12.19 -7.44 -5.59
CA ASP A 68 -12.29 -6.04 -5.16
C ASP A 68 -11.17 -5.17 -5.76
N LEU A 69 -10.00 -5.75 -6.07
CA LEU A 69 -8.92 -5.02 -6.76
C LEU A 69 -9.24 -4.75 -8.24
N VAL A 70 -9.84 -5.70 -8.96
CA VAL A 70 -10.16 -5.55 -10.39
C VAL A 70 -11.53 -4.95 -10.65
N SER A 71 -12.43 -4.99 -9.66
CA SER A 71 -13.78 -4.44 -9.71
C SER A 71 -14.13 -3.80 -8.37
N PRO A 72 -13.60 -2.60 -8.11
CA PRO A 72 -13.74 -1.93 -6.82
C PRO A 72 -15.21 -1.70 -6.43
N PRO A 73 -15.57 -1.93 -5.17
CA PRO A 73 -16.89 -1.62 -4.65
C PRO A 73 -17.08 -0.10 -4.49
N ASP A 74 -18.35 0.29 -4.35
CA ASP A 74 -18.80 1.63 -3.92
C ASP A 74 -19.49 1.43 -2.57
N HIS A 75 -18.75 1.60 -1.47
CA HIS A 75 -19.27 1.35 -0.12
C HIS A 75 -20.01 2.57 0.45
N ASP A 76 -19.70 3.78 -0.01
CA ASP A 76 -20.33 5.02 0.47
C ASP A 76 -21.56 5.44 -0.36
N ALA A 77 -21.83 4.73 -1.46
CA ALA A 77 -22.95 4.90 -2.37
C ALA A 77 -22.98 6.28 -3.06
N ASP A 78 -21.81 6.88 -3.30
CA ASP A 78 -21.70 8.14 -4.03
C ASP A 78 -21.80 7.97 -5.56
N GLY A 79 -21.79 6.72 -6.05
CA GLY A 79 -21.91 6.36 -7.45
C GLY A 79 -20.58 6.20 -8.17
N GLU A 80 -19.45 6.43 -7.49
CA GLU A 80 -18.10 6.17 -7.98
C GLU A 80 -17.47 5.00 -7.20
N PRO A 81 -16.58 4.21 -7.82
CA PRO A 81 -15.86 3.18 -7.08
C PRO A 81 -14.92 3.81 -6.02
N ASP A 82 -14.80 3.16 -4.86
CA ASP A 82 -13.98 3.63 -3.73
C ASP A 82 -12.49 3.85 -4.12
N TRP A 83 -12.01 3.13 -5.14
CA TRP A 83 -10.69 3.27 -5.74
C TRP A 83 -10.71 2.87 -7.22
N ALA A 84 -9.67 3.26 -7.97
CA ALA A 84 -9.51 2.86 -9.36
C ALA A 84 -9.18 1.36 -9.52
N ALA A 85 -9.81 0.72 -10.51
CA ALA A 85 -9.62 -0.69 -10.81
C ALA A 85 -8.19 -1.00 -11.28
N VAL A 86 -7.65 -2.14 -10.84
CA VAL A 86 -6.40 -2.68 -11.39
C VAL A 86 -6.68 -3.31 -12.76
N GLU A 87 -6.04 -2.78 -13.80
CA GLU A 87 -6.23 -3.25 -15.19
C GLU A 87 -5.34 -4.46 -15.54
N SER A 88 -4.19 -4.60 -14.87
CA SER A 88 -3.24 -5.70 -15.05
C SER A 88 -2.77 -6.19 -13.70
N LEU A 89 -3.20 -7.38 -13.33
CA LEU A 89 -2.88 -8.01 -12.06
C LEU A 89 -2.07 -9.27 -12.31
N ARG A 90 -0.91 -9.40 -11.66
CA ARG A 90 -0.13 -10.66 -11.62
C ARG A 90 -0.03 -11.15 -10.20
N ILE A 91 -0.23 -12.46 -10.01
CA ILE A 91 -0.23 -13.06 -8.68
C ILE A 91 0.77 -14.21 -8.64
N GLY A 92 1.71 -14.10 -7.69
CA GLY A 92 2.60 -15.16 -7.29
C GLY A 92 2.23 -15.72 -5.92
N ILE A 93 2.37 -17.02 -5.74
CA ILE A 93 2.23 -17.69 -4.44
C ILE A 93 3.49 -18.51 -4.20
N ALA A 94 4.11 -18.33 -3.04
CA ALA A 94 5.23 -19.14 -2.56
C ALA A 94 4.95 -19.56 -1.11
N THR A 95 5.48 -20.71 -0.71
CA THR A 95 5.39 -21.18 0.68
C THR A 95 6.74 -21.09 1.38
N THR A 96 6.73 -21.12 2.71
CA THR A 96 7.95 -21.02 3.52
C THR A 96 8.62 -22.38 3.80
N ASP A 97 8.07 -23.49 3.30
CA ASP A 97 8.65 -24.82 3.52
C ASP A 97 9.89 -25.04 2.64
N VAL A 98 11.06 -25.02 3.28
CA VAL A 98 12.37 -25.32 2.67
C VAL A 98 12.86 -26.75 3.01
N GLY A 99 12.05 -27.53 3.72
CA GLY A 99 12.43 -28.83 4.24
C GLY A 99 13.53 -28.77 5.30
N THR A 100 13.93 -29.93 5.81
CA THR A 100 15.04 -30.05 6.78
C THR A 100 16.36 -30.51 6.16
N GLY A 101 16.39 -30.73 4.85
CA GLY A 101 17.55 -31.25 4.13
C GLY A 101 17.99 -32.61 4.69
N SER A 102 19.28 -32.75 4.97
CA SER A 102 19.84 -33.98 5.56
C SER A 102 19.65 -34.09 7.08
N VAL A 103 19.06 -33.08 7.72
CA VAL A 103 18.90 -33.05 9.18
C VAL A 103 17.48 -33.52 9.51
N MET A 104 17.31 -34.82 9.75
CA MET A 104 16.04 -35.38 10.21
C MET A 104 16.11 -35.62 11.72
N TYR A 105 15.13 -35.09 12.47
CA TYR A 105 15.00 -35.37 13.89
C TYR A 105 14.06 -36.57 14.11
N PRO A 106 14.44 -37.59 14.88
CA PRO A 106 13.56 -38.72 15.17
C PRO A 106 12.24 -38.26 15.81
N GLY A 107 11.12 -38.51 15.13
CA GLY A 107 9.79 -38.08 15.56
C GLY A 107 9.35 -36.70 15.07
N SER A 108 10.15 -35.99 14.27
CA SER A 108 9.68 -34.76 13.60
C SER A 108 8.69 -35.08 12.49
N ARG A 109 7.67 -34.21 12.32
CA ARG A 109 6.75 -34.25 11.18
C ARG A 109 7.26 -33.49 9.95
N CYS A 110 8.46 -32.89 10.04
CA CYS A 110 9.06 -32.13 8.96
C CYS A 110 9.60 -33.07 7.88
N ALA A 111 9.34 -32.74 6.62
CA ALA A 111 9.88 -33.47 5.49
C ALA A 111 11.33 -33.04 5.19
N PRO A 112 12.20 -33.95 4.72
CA PRO A 112 13.56 -33.58 4.31
C PRO A 112 13.58 -32.67 3.09
N ARG A 113 12.51 -32.67 2.28
CA ARG A 113 12.33 -31.81 1.11
C ARG A 113 11.07 -30.97 1.29
N GLY A 114 11.21 -29.67 1.13
CA GLY A 114 10.10 -28.74 1.07
C GLY A 114 9.78 -28.31 -0.36
N GLU A 115 9.12 -27.17 -0.49
CA GLU A 115 8.80 -26.52 -1.78
C GLU A 115 9.86 -25.49 -2.18
N ASP A 116 10.85 -25.21 -1.32
CA ASP A 116 12.05 -24.41 -1.59
C ASP A 116 11.72 -22.99 -2.11
N GLY A 117 10.60 -22.42 -1.68
CA GLY A 117 10.11 -21.11 -2.13
C GLY A 117 9.74 -21.08 -3.62
N ALA A 118 9.42 -22.23 -4.21
CA ALA A 118 9.01 -22.31 -5.61
C ALA A 118 7.79 -21.42 -5.88
N LEU A 119 7.96 -20.51 -6.84
CA LEU A 119 6.91 -19.60 -7.26
C LEU A 119 5.84 -20.38 -8.04
N ARG A 120 4.59 -20.29 -7.56
CA ARG A 120 3.39 -20.72 -8.26
C ARG A 120 2.69 -19.47 -8.76
N GLU A 121 2.65 -19.27 -10.08
CA GLU A 121 1.94 -18.14 -10.68
C GLU A 121 0.47 -18.53 -10.93
N GLY A 122 -0.44 -17.65 -10.54
CA GLY A 122 -1.83 -17.68 -10.96
C GLY A 122 -1.99 -16.90 -12.25
N LEU A 123 -2.65 -17.52 -13.25
CA LEU A 123 -3.03 -16.88 -14.52
C LEU A 123 -3.98 -15.70 -14.29
#